data_AF-A0A537NQ04-F1
#
_entry.id   AF-A0A537NQ04-F1
#
_cell.length_a   1.000
_cell.length_b   1.000
_cell.length_c   1.000
_cell.angle_alpha   90.00
_cell.angle_beta   90.00
_cell.angle_gamma   90.00
#
_symmetry.space_group_name_H-M   'P 1'
#
loop_
_entity.id
_entity.type
_entity.pdbx_description
1 polymer ?
#
loop_
_entity_poly.entity_id
_entity_poly.type
_entity_poly.pdbx_seq_one_letter_code
_entity_poly.pdbx_strand_id
1 'polypeptide(L)'
;MQNGQKTRMNTHRPKTARPFANRPKQWTSNVGRPEPRGSGNAQRNYERYLALAQAQAQSGDTIGAENSYQHAEHYFRSMSSDGETT
;
A
#
# COMPACT_ATOMS: atom_id res chain seq x y z
N MET A 1 28.50 46.61 -39.47
CA MET A 1 27.05 46.72 -39.15
C MET A 1 26.56 45.31 -38.86
N GLN A 2 25.96 45.12 -37.69
CA GLN A 2 25.32 43.88 -37.22
C GLN A 2 24.31 43.36 -38.28
N ASN A 3 24.04 42.06 -38.38
CA ASN A 3 22.76 41.43 -38.00
C ASN A 3 22.77 40.02 -38.64
N GLY A 4 22.39 38.89 -38.06
CA GLY A 4 21.88 38.49 -36.77
C GLY A 4 21.62 36.99 -36.92
N GLN A 5 22.26 36.15 -36.10
CA GLN A 5 22.09 34.70 -36.14
C GLN A 5 20.62 34.39 -35.82
N LYS A 6 19.90 33.77 -36.76
CA LYS A 6 18.55 33.25 -36.52
C LYS A 6 18.67 32.02 -35.61
N THR A 7 18.77 32.26 -34.31
CA THR A 7 18.60 31.25 -33.28
C THR A 7 17.22 30.64 -33.46
N ARG A 8 17.19 29.40 -33.96
CA ARG A 8 16.00 28.56 -33.92
C ARG A 8 15.72 28.25 -32.46
N MET A 9 14.93 29.09 -31.80
CA MET A 9 14.38 28.80 -30.49
C MET A 9 13.43 27.63 -30.66
N ASN A 10 13.95 26.41 -30.49
CA ASN A 10 13.15 25.24 -30.20
C ASN A 10 12.59 25.47 -28.80
N THR A 11 11.40 26.09 -28.75
CA THR A 11 10.59 26.23 -27.54
C THR A 11 10.34 24.83 -27.00
N HIS A 12 11.25 24.38 -26.14
CA HIS A 12 11.04 23.23 -25.28
C HIS A 12 9.88 23.62 -24.39
N ARG A 13 8.67 23.22 -24.83
CA ARG A 13 7.43 23.36 -24.07
C ARG A 13 7.73 22.83 -22.67
N PRO A 14 7.71 23.67 -21.64
CA PRO A 14 7.96 23.20 -20.29
C PRO A 14 6.85 22.19 -19.98
N LYS A 15 7.31 21.00 -19.61
CA LYS A 15 6.69 19.99 -18.76
C LYS A 15 5.19 20.24 -18.56
N THR A 16 4.38 19.41 -19.20
CA THR A 16 2.98 19.18 -18.83
C THR A 16 2.82 19.37 -17.33
N ALA A 17 2.26 20.53 -16.98
CA ALA A 17 1.85 20.84 -15.63
C ALA A 17 0.91 19.70 -15.26
N ARG A 18 1.39 18.81 -14.39
CA ARG A 18 0.53 17.77 -13.80
C ARG A 18 -0.57 18.59 -13.14
N PRO A 19 -1.83 18.53 -13.60
CA PRO A 19 -2.88 19.21 -12.87
C PRO A 19 -2.82 18.61 -11.47
N PHE A 20 -2.82 19.47 -10.46
CA PHE A 20 -3.01 19.08 -9.08
C PHE A 20 -4.27 18.23 -9.04
N ALA A 21 -4.08 16.91 -9.12
CA ALA A 21 -5.13 15.94 -9.01
C ALA A 21 -5.49 15.94 -7.53
N ASN A 22 -6.34 16.90 -7.15
CA ASN A 22 -7.29 16.76 -6.07
C ASN A 22 -8.19 15.56 -6.43
N ARG A 23 -7.62 14.37 -6.36
CA ARG A 23 -8.37 13.14 -6.30
C ARG A 23 -8.65 12.95 -4.82
N PRO A 24 -9.87 13.26 -4.32
CA PRO A 24 -10.24 12.71 -3.02
C PRO A 24 -10.02 11.19 -3.14
N LYS A 25 -9.23 10.61 -2.24
CA LYS A 25 -9.19 9.16 -2.06
C LYS A 25 -10.62 8.79 -1.67
N GLN A 26 -11.45 8.46 -2.66
CA GLN A 26 -12.74 7.86 -2.43
C GLN A 26 -12.44 6.54 -1.74
N TRP A 27 -12.75 6.50 -0.46
CA TRP A 27 -12.87 5.26 0.29
C TRP A 27 -14.11 4.56 -0.27
N THR A 28 -13.93 3.85 -1.39
CA THR A 28 -14.95 2.96 -1.91
C THR A 28 -14.96 1.74 -1.00
N SER A 29 -15.84 1.77 0.00
CA SER A 29 -16.24 0.61 0.78
C SER A 29 -16.63 -0.54 -0.15
N ASN A 30 -16.00 -1.70 0.06
CA ASN A 30 -16.51 -3.05 -0.13
C ASN A 30 -17.58 -3.29 -1.23
N VAL A 31 -17.23 -3.16 -2.50
CA VAL A 31 -17.98 -3.85 -3.57
C VAL A 31 -16.98 -4.43 -4.57
N GLY A 32 -16.64 -5.71 -4.40
CA GLY A 32 -15.86 -6.47 -5.36
C GLY A 32 -14.34 -6.47 -5.13
N ARG A 33 -13.88 -6.78 -3.92
CA ARG A 33 -12.50 -7.28 -3.80
C ARG A 33 -12.50 -8.70 -4.40
N PRO A 34 -11.71 -8.98 -5.45
CA PRO A 34 -11.61 -10.33 -5.97
C PRO A 34 -11.11 -11.22 -4.83
N GLU A 35 -11.90 -12.26 -4.54
CA GLU A 35 -11.57 -13.40 -3.67
C GLU A 35 -10.05 -13.61 -3.60
N PRO A 36 -9.41 -13.36 -2.45
CA PRO A 36 -8.01 -13.67 -2.34
C PRO A 36 -7.91 -15.20 -2.34
N ARG A 37 -7.49 -15.76 -3.47
CA ARG A 37 -6.90 -17.12 -3.57
C ARG A 37 -5.65 -17.21 -2.68
N GLY A 38 -5.84 -17.09 -1.37
CA GLY A 38 -4.87 -16.49 -0.47
C GLY A 38 -5.01 -16.97 0.97
N SER A 39 -5.98 -17.83 1.30
CA SER A 39 -6.10 -18.45 2.62
C SER A 39 -4.79 -19.10 3.08
N GLY A 40 -4.11 -19.86 2.20
CA GLY A 40 -2.81 -20.47 2.51
C GLY A 40 -1.66 -19.46 2.72
N ASN A 41 -1.71 -18.30 2.06
CA ASN A 41 -0.75 -17.22 2.31
C ASN A 41 -1.13 -16.39 3.54
N ALA A 42 -2.42 -16.21 3.83
CA ALA A 42 -2.91 -15.45 4.95
C ALA A 42 -2.56 -16.12 6.27
N GLN A 43 -2.78 -17.44 6.38
CA GLN A 43 -2.41 -18.21 7.58
C GLN A 43 -0.89 -18.13 7.86
N ARG A 44 -0.06 -18.32 6.83
CA ARG A 44 1.41 -18.23 6.98
C ARG A 44 1.87 -16.82 7.40
N ASN A 45 1.21 -15.77 6.88
CA ASN A 45 1.51 -14.40 7.29
C ASN A 45 1.06 -14.14 8.72
N TYR A 46 -0.11 -14.64 9.13
CA TYR A 46 -0.59 -14.55 10.51
C TYR A 46 0.43 -15.13 11.51
N GLU A 47 0.90 -16.36 11.27
CA GLU A 47 1.89 -17.03 12.12
C GLU A 47 3.21 -16.25 12.18
N ARG A 48 3.67 -15.73 11.03
CA ARG A 48 4.88 -14.90 10.95
C ARG A 48 4.76 -13.63 11.78
N TYR A 49 3.65 -12.90 11.66
CA TYR A 49 3.45 -11.66 12.39
C TYR A 49 3.24 -11.88 13.89
N LEU A 50 2.62 -13.00 14.29
CA LEU A 50 2.55 -13.40 15.70
C LEU A 50 3.94 -13.63 16.31
N ALA A 51 4.78 -14.42 15.65
CA ALA A 51 6.13 -14.69 16.12
C ALA A 51 6.97 -13.40 16.18
N LEU A 52 6.83 -12.53 15.18
CA LEU A 52 7.50 -11.23 15.14
C LEU A 52 7.05 -10.33 16.31
N ALA A 53 5.75 -10.26 16.58
CA ALA A 53 5.20 -9.45 17.67
C ALA A 53 5.72 -9.93 19.04
N GLN A 54 5.80 -11.25 19.25
CA GLN A 54 6.36 -11.83 20.47
C GLN A 54 7.85 -11.52 20.62
N ALA A 55 8.62 -11.59 19.54
CA ALA A 55 10.05 -11.24 19.57
C ALA A 55 10.26 -9.75 19.89
N GLN A 56 9.46 -8.86 19.29
CA GLN A 56 9.51 -7.41 19.56
C GLN A 56 9.09 -7.08 21.01
N ALA A 57 8.06 -7.75 21.52
CA ALA A 57 7.63 -7.60 22.90
C ALA A 57 8.73 -8.03 23.88
N GLN A 58 9.42 -9.14 23.60
CA GLN A 58 10.55 -9.63 24.40
C GLN A 58 11.76 -8.70 24.35
N SER A 59 12.00 -8.02 23.22
CA SER A 59 13.06 -7.00 23.11
C SER A 59 12.68 -5.65 23.73
N GLY A 60 11.46 -5.50 24.25
CA GLY A 60 10.95 -4.24 24.81
C GLY A 60 10.43 -3.23 23.79
N ASP A 61 10.33 -3.61 22.51
CA ASP A 61 9.73 -2.78 21.45
C ASP A 61 8.21 -2.97 21.44
N THR A 62 7.54 -2.26 22.35
CA THR A 62 6.09 -2.35 22.54
C THR A 62 5.30 -1.82 21.34
N ILE A 63 5.77 -0.73 20.71
CA ILE A 63 5.13 -0.13 19.54
C ILE A 63 5.27 -1.04 18.32
N GLY A 64 6.46 -1.61 18.10
CA GLY A 64 6.69 -2.60 17.05
C GLY A 64 5.84 -3.84 17.23
N ALA A 65 5.75 -4.35 18.47
CA ALA A 65 4.90 -5.50 18.79
C ALA A 65 3.42 -5.22 18.49
N GLU A 66 2.89 -4.06 18.88
CA GLU A 66 1.50 -3.69 18.60
C GLU A 66 1.22 -3.57 17.09
N ASN A 67 2.13 -2.98 16.34
CA ASN A 67 2.02 -2.92 14.88
C ASN A 67 1.97 -4.33 14.26
N SER A 68 2.82 -5.25 14.72
CA SER A 68 2.82 -6.64 14.26
C SER A 68 1.55 -7.39 14.68
N TYR A 69 1.00 -7.12 15.87
CA TYR A 69 -0.29 -7.70 16.29
C TYR A 69 -1.46 -7.22 15.41
N GLN A 70 -1.48 -5.95 15.02
CA GLN A 70 -2.48 -5.44 14.07
C GLN A 70 -2.37 -6.15 12.72
N HIS A 71 -1.15 -6.41 12.24
CA HIS A 71 -0.93 -7.18 11.02
C HIS A 71 -1.42 -8.63 11.16
N ALA A 72 -1.10 -9.31 12.27
CA ALA A 72 -1.60 -10.65 12.53
C ALA A 72 -3.13 -10.68 12.52
N GLU A 73 -3.78 -9.74 13.21
CA GLU A 73 -5.23 -9.60 13.27
C GLU A 73 -5.84 -9.45 11.87
N HIS A 74 -5.27 -8.57 11.04
CA HIS A 74 -5.72 -8.37 9.66
C HIS A 74 -5.75 -9.68 8.85
N TYR A 75 -4.67 -10.47 8.92
CA TYR A 75 -4.60 -11.75 8.22
C TYR A 75 -5.55 -12.80 8.81
N PHE A 76 -5.75 -12.79 10.13
CA PHE A 76 -6.71 -13.65 10.80
C PHE A 76 -8.15 -13.38 10.34
N ARG A 77 -8.54 -12.10 10.24
CA ARG A 77 -9.85 -11.73 9.67
C ARG A 77 -9.96 -12.12 8.21
N SER A 78 -8.92 -11.87 7.41
CA SER A 78 -8.93 -12.15 5.98
C SER A 78 -9.02 -13.64 5.65
N MET A 79 -8.48 -14.54 6.48
CA MET A 79 -8.61 -15.99 6.27
C MET A 79 -9.95 -16.53 6.79
N SER A 80 -10.53 -15.89 7.82
CA SER A 80 -11.84 -16.27 8.36
C SER A 80 -12.97 -15.93 7.40
N SER A 81 -12.86 -14.77 6.72
CA SER A 81 -13.82 -14.34 5.70
C SER A 81 -13.89 -15.21 4.45
N ASP A 82 -12.86 -16.03 4.22
CA ASP A 82 -12.79 -16.98 3.09
C ASP A 82 -13.53 -18.30 3.42
N GLY A 83 -13.68 -18.63 4.71
CA GLY A 83 -14.26 -19.89 5.18
C GLY A 83 -15.79 -19.89 5.34
N GLU A 84 -16.46 -18.75 5.17
CA GLU A 84 -17.89 -18.55 5.45
C GLU A 84 -18.77 -18.41 4.19
N THR A 85 -18.44 -19.18 3.14
CA THR A 85 -19.26 -19.35 1.95
C THR A 85 -19.60 -20.84 1.71
N THR A 86 -20.57 -21.37 2.44
CA THR A 86 -21.26 -22.65 2.15
C THR A 86 -22.69 -22.55 2.67
#